data_AF-A0A254S8Q0-F1
#
_entry.id   AF-A0A254S8Q0-F1
#
_cell.length_a   1.000
_cell.length_b   1.000
_cell.length_c   1.000
_cell.angle_alpha   90.00
_cell.angle_beta   90.00
_cell.angle_gamma   90.00
#
_symmetry.space_group_name_H-M   'P 1'
#
loop_
_entity.id
_entity.type
_entity.pdbx_description
1 polymer ?
#
loop_
_entity_poly.entity_id
_entity_poly.type
_entity_poly.pdbx_seq_one_letter_code
_entity_poly.pdbx_strand_id
1 'polypeptide(L)'
;MTRPPISYFSIGIHAFIFLYIVIASFFLIFCLCHFWAFFSSNCRSFWTSENSIVFYIAVTIISFFIALSIFSKRILIGLIHVYQRYAPESRRRMCLFKPTCSEYALLALNKYGSIRGTIKTIDRLKRCKGGKYHIDYP
;
A
#
# COMPACT_ATOMS: atom_id res chain seq x y z
N MET A 1 -3.96 -24.81 9.25
CA MET A 1 -3.91 -23.35 9.08
C MET A 1 -4.63 -22.75 10.28
N THR A 2 -3.91 -22.27 11.29
CA THR A 2 -4.52 -21.62 12.46
C THR A 2 -5.06 -20.25 12.05
N ARG A 3 -6.17 -19.79 12.65
CA ARG A 3 -6.70 -18.45 12.36
C ARG A 3 -5.67 -17.42 12.86
N PRO A 4 -5.08 -16.59 11.98
CA PRO A 4 -4.09 -15.63 12.43
C PRO A 4 -4.76 -14.60 13.37
N PRO A 5 -4.11 -14.22 14.49
CA PRO A 5 -4.60 -13.13 15.32
C PRO A 5 -4.50 -11.83 14.50
N ILE A 6 -5.64 -11.22 14.16
CA ILE A 6 -5.64 -9.90 13.53
C ILE A 6 -5.47 -8.85 14.62
N SER A 7 -4.34 -8.14 14.58
CA SER A 7 -4.19 -6.88 15.30
C SER A 7 -4.75 -5.74 14.43
N TYR A 8 -6.03 -5.41 14.62
CA TYR A 8 -6.66 -4.24 13.97
C TYR A 8 -5.90 -2.93 14.28
N PHE A 9 -5.23 -2.91 15.42
CA PHE A 9 -4.32 -1.85 15.84
C PHE A 9 -3.19 -1.60 14.82
N SER A 10 -2.62 -2.65 14.21
CA SER A 10 -1.57 -2.51 13.20
C SER A 10 -2.07 -1.84 11.91
N ILE A 11 -3.31 -2.13 11.50
CA ILE A 11 -3.93 -1.50 10.33
C ILE A 11 -4.19 -0.02 10.60
N GLY A 12 -4.75 0.30 11.78
CA GLY A 12 -4.99 1.68 12.22
C GLY A 12 -3.72 2.52 12.31
N ILE A 13 -2.63 1.96 12.85
CA ILE A 13 -1.32 2.63 12.91
C ILE A 13 -0.81 2.98 11.52
N HIS A 14 -0.89 2.05 10.56
CA HIS A 14 -0.41 2.34 9.21
C HIS A 14 -1.24 3.42 8.52
N ALA A 15 -2.56 3.43 8.70
CA ALA A 15 -3.41 4.51 8.19
C ALA A 15 -3.05 5.87 8.83
N PHE A 16 -2.79 5.90 10.14
CA PHE A 16 -2.37 7.10 10.85
C PHE A 16 -1.00 7.61 10.39
N ILE A 17 -0.01 6.71 10.22
CA ILE A 17 1.31 7.06 9.69
C ILE A 17 1.19 7.62 8.26
N PHE A 18 0.37 7.02 7.40
CA PHE A 18 0.13 7.52 6.05
C PHE A 18 -0.42 8.95 6.09
N LEU A 19 -1.47 9.18 6.88
CA LEU A 19 -2.09 10.50 7.04
C LEU A 19 -1.08 11.53 7.58
N TYR A 20 -0.31 11.15 8.60
CA TYR A 20 0.72 12.01 9.18
C TYR A 20 1.79 12.39 8.17
N ILE A 21 2.30 11.43 7.37
CA ILE A 21 3.31 11.71 6.35
C ILE A 21 2.80 12.71 5.30
N VAL A 22 1.55 12.57 4.85
CA VAL A 22 0.95 13.47 3.85
C VAL A 22 0.74 14.89 4.42
N ILE A 23 0.31 15.00 5.68
CA ILE A 23 0.13 16.30 6.35
C ILE A 23 1.49 16.96 6.62
N ALA A 24 2.46 16.19 7.12
CA ALA A 24 3.79 16.67 7.44
C ALA A 24 4.55 17.11 6.18
N SER A 25 4.42 16.39 5.06
CA SER A 25 5.04 16.79 3.79
C SER A 25 4.48 18.11 3.29
N PHE A 26 3.15 18.29 3.32
CA PHE A 26 2.51 19.55 2.96
C PHE A 26 3.01 20.73 3.81
N PHE A 27 3.03 20.55 5.14
CA PHE A 27 3.50 21.58 6.07
C PHE A 27 4.98 21.92 5.88
N LEU A 28 5.83 20.90 5.67
CA LEU A 28 7.26 21.08 5.42
C LEU A 28 7.50 21.85 4.12
N ILE A 29 6.82 21.48 3.03
CA ILE A 29 6.94 22.16 1.74
C ILE A 29 6.50 23.61 1.90
N PHE A 30 5.38 23.86 2.59
CA PHE A 30 4.89 25.21 2.89
C PHE A 30 5.91 26.05 3.66
N CYS A 31 6.49 25.51 4.73
CA CYS A 31 7.49 26.20 5.54
C CYS A 31 8.78 26.47 4.75
N LEU A 32 9.33 25.49 4.03
CA LEU A 32 10.55 25.65 3.24
C LEU A 32 10.38 26.70 2.13
N CYS A 33 9.23 26.67 1.46
CA CYS A 33 8.85 27.61 0.43
C CYS A 33 8.78 29.06 0.95
N HIS A 34 8.12 29.26 2.08
CA HIS A 34 7.99 30.59 2.70
C HIS A 34 9.31 31.07 3.34
N PHE A 35 10.11 30.15 3.88
CA PHE A 35 11.44 30.44 4.39
C PHE A 35 12.39 30.88 3.26
N TRP A 36 12.36 30.23 2.11
CA TRP A 36 13.22 30.60 0.97
C TRP A 36 12.78 31.90 0.29
N ALA A 37 11.49 32.22 0.33
CA ALA A 37 10.95 33.53 -0.11
C ALA A 37 11.47 34.72 0.73
N PHE A 38 12.06 34.47 1.90
CA PHE A 38 12.72 35.49 2.73
C PHE A 38 14.10 35.87 2.19
N PHE A 39 14.84 34.93 1.61
CA PHE A 39 16.26 35.10 1.28
C PHE A 39 16.52 35.57 -0.17
N SER A 40 15.53 35.47 -1.07
CA SER A 40 15.69 35.78 -2.49
C SER A 40 14.54 36.62 -3.05
N SER A 41 14.86 37.80 -3.60
CA SER A 41 13.91 38.73 -4.20
C SER A 41 13.25 38.19 -5.48
N ASN A 42 13.97 37.39 -6.28
CA ASN A 42 13.43 36.73 -7.47
C ASN A 42 12.38 35.67 -7.12
N CYS A 43 12.53 34.97 -5.99
CA CYS A 43 11.56 33.97 -5.54
C CYS A 43 10.28 34.60 -4.98
N ARG A 44 10.35 35.82 -4.44
CA ARG A 44 9.18 36.52 -3.88
C ARG A 44 8.12 36.83 -4.95
N SER A 45 8.54 37.23 -6.15
CA SER A 45 7.62 37.48 -7.29
C SER A 45 6.92 36.20 -7.77
N PHE A 46 7.63 35.07 -7.79
CA PHE A 46 7.07 33.76 -8.10
C PHE A 46 5.99 33.34 -7.09
N TRP A 47 6.23 33.57 -5.80
CA TRP A 47 5.30 33.29 -4.70
C TRP A 47 4.01 34.13 -4.71
N THR A 48 4.05 35.34 -5.25
CA THR A 48 2.86 36.21 -5.39
C THR A 48 2.02 35.93 -6.64
N SER A 49 2.49 35.05 -7.54
CA SER A 49 1.80 34.71 -8.78
C SER A 49 0.84 33.52 -8.59
N GLU A 50 -0.15 33.38 -9.50
CA GLU A 50 -1.07 32.22 -9.54
C GLU A 50 -0.33 30.88 -9.67
N ASN A 51 0.92 30.89 -10.17
CA ASN A 51 1.76 29.70 -10.33
C ASN A 51 2.14 29.04 -9.01
N SER A 52 2.13 29.79 -7.90
CA SER A 52 2.47 29.28 -6.56
C SER A 52 1.46 28.25 -6.05
N ILE A 53 0.16 28.48 -6.31
CA ILE A 53 -0.93 27.57 -5.94
C ILE A 53 -0.83 26.30 -6.77
N VAL A 54 -0.62 26.42 -8.07
CA VAL A 54 -0.46 25.29 -8.99
C VAL A 54 0.74 24.42 -8.57
N PHE A 55 1.85 25.04 -8.15
CA PHE A 55 3.01 24.33 -7.65
C PHE A 55 2.70 23.51 -6.38
N TYR A 56 2.05 24.10 -5.37
CA TYR A 56 1.66 23.35 -4.16
C TYR A 56 0.68 22.21 -4.47
N ILE A 57 -0.30 22.45 -5.34
CA ILE A 57 -1.25 21.42 -5.77
C ILE A 57 -0.51 20.28 -6.47
N ALA A 58 0.41 20.59 -7.39
CA ALA A 58 1.18 19.57 -8.10
C ALA A 58 2.04 18.72 -7.12
N VAL A 59 2.76 19.37 -6.21
CA VAL A 59 3.63 18.66 -5.25
C VAL A 59 2.82 17.83 -4.26
N THR A 60 1.70 18.34 -3.75
CA THR A 60 0.82 17.58 -2.86
C THR A 60 0.24 16.35 -3.54
N ILE A 61 -0.25 16.50 -4.77
CA ILE A 61 -0.75 15.39 -5.60
C ILE A 61 0.33 14.33 -5.80
N ILE A 62 1.55 14.74 -6.19
CA ILE A 62 2.68 13.81 -6.38
C ILE A 62 3.01 13.08 -5.08
N SER A 63 3.09 13.80 -3.95
CA SER A 63 3.41 13.21 -2.65
C SER A 63 2.34 12.20 -2.19
N PHE A 64 1.08 12.47 -2.48
CA PHE A 64 -0.04 11.57 -2.20
C PHE A 64 0.07 10.27 -3.01
N PHE A 65 0.35 10.36 -4.31
CA PHE A 65 0.53 9.17 -5.16
C PHE A 65 1.73 8.31 -4.73
N ILE A 66 2.84 8.95 -4.35
CA ILE A 66 4.02 8.25 -3.82
C ILE A 66 3.67 7.52 -2.53
N ALA A 67 3.03 8.22 -1.58
CA ALA A 67 2.61 7.63 -0.33
C ALA A 67 1.63 6.45 -0.55
N LEU A 68 0.68 6.58 -1.48
CA LEU A 68 -0.26 5.51 -1.83
C LEU A 68 0.46 4.27 -2.36
N SER A 69 1.46 4.47 -3.22
CA SER A 69 2.30 3.39 -3.75
C SER A 69 3.03 2.62 -2.64
N ILE A 70 3.59 3.32 -1.65
CA ILE A 70 4.31 2.72 -0.52
C ILE A 70 3.36 1.91 0.38
N PHE A 71 2.17 2.44 0.67
CA PHE A 71 1.22 1.79 1.59
C PHE A 71 0.44 0.63 0.95
N SER A 72 0.36 0.57 -0.39
CA SER A 72 -0.37 -0.46 -1.14
C SER A 72 -0.06 -1.90 -0.68
N LYS A 73 1.21 -2.24 -0.44
CA LYS A 73 1.64 -3.57 0.04
C LYS A 73 1.03 -3.90 1.40
N ARG A 74 1.05 -2.95 2.33
CA ARG A 74 0.54 -3.14 3.70
C ARG A 74 -0.97 -3.35 3.71
N ILE A 75 -1.69 -2.57 2.88
CA ILE A 75 -3.14 -2.71 2.71
C ILE A 75 -3.48 -4.11 2.20
N LEU A 76 -2.81 -4.59 1.15
CA LEU A 76 -3.05 -5.92 0.58
C LEU A 76 -2.79 -7.05 1.59
N ILE A 77 -1.70 -6.97 2.35
CA ILE A 77 -1.40 -7.94 3.42
C ILE A 77 -2.51 -7.93 4.48
N GLY A 78 -2.95 -6.74 4.89
CA GLY A 78 -4.06 -6.58 5.84
C GLY A 78 -5.36 -7.22 5.32
N LEU A 79 -5.71 -7.00 4.05
CA LEU A 79 -6.88 -7.61 3.41
C LEU A 79 -6.78 -9.15 3.38
N ILE A 80 -5.59 -9.70 3.13
CA ILE A 80 -5.38 -11.16 3.16
C ILE A 80 -5.55 -11.71 4.57
N HIS A 81 -5.03 -11.04 5.60
CA HIS A 81 -5.25 -11.46 6.99
C HIS A 81 -6.73 -11.42 7.39
N VAL A 82 -7.45 -10.36 6.99
CA VAL A 82 -8.90 -10.24 7.17
C VAL A 82 -9.60 -11.41 6.49
N TYR A 83 -9.29 -11.67 5.23
CA TYR A 83 -9.80 -12.83 4.51
C TYR A 83 -9.49 -14.16 5.22
N GLN A 84 -8.23 -14.38 5.65
CA GLN A 84 -7.80 -15.57 6.40
C GLN A 84 -8.47 -15.72 7.77
N ARG A 85 -9.13 -14.69 8.31
CA ARG A 85 -9.92 -14.82 9.55
C ARG A 85 -11.39 -15.09 9.29
N TYR A 86 -12.00 -14.38 8.35
CA TYR A 86 -13.44 -14.46 8.08
C TYR A 86 -13.82 -15.55 7.06
N ALA A 87 -12.89 -16.02 6.22
CA ALA A 87 -13.20 -17.05 5.24
C ALA A 87 -13.66 -18.33 5.94
N PRO A 88 -14.75 -18.98 5.49
CA PRO A 88 -15.23 -20.21 6.11
C PRO A 88 -14.22 -21.34 5.92
N GLU A 89 -14.24 -22.30 6.85
CA GLU A 89 -13.35 -23.46 6.85
C GLU A 89 -13.45 -24.27 5.55
N SER A 90 -14.66 -24.40 5.00
CA SER A 90 -14.93 -25.07 3.73
C SER A 90 -14.08 -24.48 2.59
N ARG A 91 -14.04 -23.15 2.45
CA ARG A 91 -13.26 -22.47 1.41
C ARG A 91 -11.76 -22.65 1.58
N ARG A 92 -11.27 -22.77 2.82
CA ARG A 92 -9.84 -22.96 3.10
C ARG A 92 -9.37 -24.37 2.77
N ARG A 93 -10.20 -25.37 3.04
CA ARG A 93 -9.91 -26.79 2.75
C ARG A 93 -9.98 -27.14 1.26
N MET A 94 -10.61 -26.30 0.44
CA MET A 94 -10.70 -26.49 -1.00
C MET A 94 -9.41 -26.15 -1.77
N CYS A 95 -8.41 -25.52 -1.12
CA CYS A 95 -7.20 -25.14 -1.82
C CYS A 95 -6.35 -26.37 -2.18
N LEU A 96 -6.04 -26.54 -3.46
CA LEU A 96 -5.30 -27.68 -4.00
C LEU A 96 -3.78 -27.49 -3.98
N PHE A 97 -3.31 -26.33 -3.52
CA PHE A 97 -1.90 -25.93 -3.61
C PHE A 97 -1.24 -25.89 -2.23
N LYS A 98 0.05 -26.24 -2.17
CA LYS A 98 0.92 -25.99 -1.01
C LYS A 98 2.05 -25.00 -1.36
N PRO A 99 2.21 -23.90 -0.60
CA PRO A 99 1.33 -23.42 0.45
C PRO A 99 -0.02 -22.96 -0.15
N THR A 100 -1.02 -22.73 0.70
CA THR A 100 -2.38 -22.34 0.25
C THR A 100 -2.35 -21.02 -0.52
N CYS A 101 -3.35 -20.76 -1.37
CA CYS A 101 -3.36 -19.55 -2.20
C CYS A 101 -3.27 -18.23 -1.39
N SER A 102 -3.87 -18.17 -0.20
CA SER A 102 -3.76 -16.99 0.67
C SER A 102 -2.38 -16.85 1.30
N GLU A 103 -1.72 -17.95 1.64
CA GLU A 103 -0.34 -17.94 2.14
C GLU A 103 0.65 -17.59 1.03
N TYR A 104 0.46 -18.16 -0.17
CA TYR A 104 1.20 -17.78 -1.36
C TYR A 104 1.07 -16.28 -1.64
N ALA A 105 -0.13 -15.72 -1.47
CA ALA A 105 -0.35 -14.29 -1.65
C ALA A 105 0.50 -13.44 -0.72
N LEU A 106 0.58 -13.81 0.57
CA LEU A 106 1.45 -13.13 1.55
C LEU A 106 2.93 -13.22 1.16
N LEU A 107 3.39 -14.42 0.80
CA LEU A 107 4.77 -14.64 0.38
C LEU A 107 5.11 -13.87 -0.91
N ALA A 108 4.22 -13.88 -1.90
CA ALA A 108 4.39 -13.19 -3.17
C ALA A 108 4.39 -11.66 -3.00
N LEU A 109 3.51 -11.10 -2.17
CA LEU A 109 3.50 -9.67 -1.83
C LEU A 109 4.76 -9.26 -1.06
N ASN A 110 5.29 -10.14 -0.21
CA ASN A 110 6.52 -9.88 0.51
C ASN A 110 7.75 -9.89 -0.40
N LYS A 111 7.84 -10.85 -1.32
CA LYS A 111 8.98 -11.04 -2.22
C LYS A 111 8.99 -10.09 -3.42
N TYR A 112 7.84 -9.85 -4.05
CA TYR A 112 7.75 -9.13 -5.32
C TYR A 112 7.07 -7.74 -5.22
N GLY A 113 6.60 -7.35 -4.04
CA GLY A 113 5.86 -6.11 -3.82
C GLY A 113 4.38 -6.21 -4.22
N SER A 114 3.65 -5.10 -4.11
CA SER A 114 2.19 -5.06 -4.30
C SER A 114 1.76 -5.45 -5.71
N ILE A 115 2.37 -4.86 -6.75
CA ILE A 115 1.94 -5.06 -8.14
C ILE A 115 2.27 -6.48 -8.63
N ARG A 116 3.56 -6.85 -8.68
CA ARG A 116 4.01 -8.15 -9.19
C ARG A 116 3.53 -9.31 -8.31
N GLY A 117 3.48 -9.10 -6.98
CA GLY A 117 2.93 -10.07 -6.04
C GLY A 117 1.44 -10.33 -6.28
N THR A 118 0.66 -9.29 -6.55
CA THR A 118 -0.78 -9.44 -6.87
C THR A 118 -0.99 -10.17 -8.20
N ILE A 119 -0.22 -9.86 -9.24
CA ILE A 119 -0.33 -10.54 -10.54
C ILE A 119 -0.07 -12.05 -10.39
N LYS A 120 1.01 -12.44 -9.70
CA LYS A 120 1.33 -13.86 -9.44
C LYS A 120 0.26 -14.55 -8.59
N THR A 121 -0.31 -13.84 -7.63
CA THR A 121 -1.40 -14.35 -6.79
C THR A 121 -2.65 -14.61 -7.61
N ILE A 122 -3.06 -13.68 -8.47
CA ILE A 122 -4.24 -13.81 -9.32
C ILE A 122 -4.07 -14.95 -10.32
N ASP A 123 -2.91 -15.06 -10.96
CA ASP A 123 -2.60 -16.18 -11.84
C ASP A 123 -2.79 -17.53 -11.13
N ARG A 124 -2.23 -17.65 -9.92
CA ARG A 124 -2.36 -18.87 -9.13
C ARG A 124 -3.80 -19.15 -8.70
N LEU A 125 -4.56 -18.12 -8.32
CA LEU A 125 -5.98 -18.27 -7.98
C LEU A 125 -6.80 -18.82 -9.15
N LYS A 126 -6.51 -18.39 -10.39
CA LYS A 126 -7.16 -18.91 -11.61
C LYS A 126 -6.84 -20.39 -11.86
N ARG A 127 -5.64 -20.84 -11.48
CA ARG A 127 -5.20 -22.25 -11.56
C ARG A 127 -5.70 -23.10 -10.39
N CYS A 128 -6.17 -22.50 -9.30
CA CYS A 128 -6.72 -23.19 -8.15
C CYS A 128 -8.15 -23.71 -8.40
N LYS A 129 -8.30 -24.56 -9.42
CA LYS A 129 -9.54 -25.24 -9.80
C LYS A 129 -9.23 -26.65 -10.30
N GLY A 130 -10.08 -27.62 -9.98
CA GLY A 130 -9.92 -29.03 -10.35
C GLY A 130 -9.74 -29.95 -9.13
N GLY A 131 -9.09 -31.09 -9.33
CA GLY A 131 -8.88 -32.12 -8.29
C GLY A 131 -7.42 -32.57 -8.12
N LYS A 132 -6.46 -31.90 -8.79
CA LYS A 132 -5.04 -32.27 -8.71
C LYS A 132 -4.29 -31.36 -7.73
N TYR A 133 -3.51 -31.98 -6.85
CA TYR A 133 -2.68 -31.31 -5.86
C TYR A 133 -1.34 -30.83 -6.47
N HIS A 134 -0.89 -29.62 -6.10
CA HIS A 134 0.34 -29.02 -6.60
C HIS A 134 1.16 -28.35 -5.49
N ILE A 135 2.48 -28.32 -5.66
CA ILE A 135 3.42 -27.62 -4.76
C ILE A 135 4.11 -26.54 -5.58
N ASP A 136 3.99 -25.28 -5.18
CA ASP A 136 4.57 -24.14 -5.90
C ASP A 136 4.80 -23.00 -4.90
N TYR A 137 6.00 -22.42 -4.85
CA TYR A 137 6.38 -21.36 -3.92
C TYR A 137 6.81 -20.11 -4.72
N PRO A 138 6.47 -18.90 -4.25
CA PRO A 138 6.77 -17.67 -4.97
C PRO A 138 8.26 -17.32 -4.93
#